data_AF-A0A260ZGI3-F1
#
_entry.id   AF-A0A260ZGI3-F1
#
_cell.length_a   1.000
_cell.length_b   1.000
_cell.length_c   1.000
_cell.angle_alpha   90.00
_cell.angle_beta   90.00
_cell.angle_gamma   90.00
#
_symmetry.space_group_name_H-M   'P 1'
#
loop_
_entity.id
_entity.type
_entity.pdbx_description
1 polymer ?
#
loop_
_entity_poly.entity_id
_entity_poly.type
_entity_poly.pdbx_seq_one_letter_code
_entity_poly.pdbx_strand_id
1 'polypeptide(L)'
;MNLTCVPANYFDSPDFLTLALHIITVFSFPIHSFGMYCILMKTPEQMKSVKWHMLQFHCWTVVLDVLLSFLGIPFILVPAFRAIWLIIHYVGVILIVIPLGMNVPNQEIALKQVFLRLPCLHPQIYDAPIFVMTDDITYPFIVCFSSTTFSVLEIVTFCLSLTWSILKQLKSGRMSRKTFEMQKKFFIALSIQVGVPFFVILFPFLYCARSVLFNYYNQAYMNCAIITWSIHGVVSTIAMVFIHQPYRIVILGVFRRRTHIVSNESSQRSLGVARTTQQPSIVPVNY
;
A
#
# COMPACT_ATOMS: atom_id res chain seq x y z
N MET A 1 -26.67 21.99 12.33
CA MET A 1 -27.24 21.90 10.97
C MET A 1 -27.10 20.44 10.56
N ASN A 2 -28.18 19.78 10.14
CA ASN A 2 -28.13 18.36 9.78
C ASN A 2 -27.48 18.22 8.40
N LEU A 3 -26.66 17.18 8.20
CA LEU A 3 -26.06 16.98 6.88
C LEU A 3 -27.10 16.41 5.91
N THR A 4 -27.01 16.84 4.65
CA THR A 4 -27.70 16.21 3.54
C THR A 4 -27.04 14.87 3.23
N CYS A 5 -27.82 13.84 2.95
CA CYS A 5 -27.32 12.49 2.70
C CYS A 5 -28.21 11.73 1.70
N VAL A 6 -27.67 10.65 1.15
CA VAL A 6 -28.36 9.76 0.21
C VAL A 6 -28.83 8.53 0.99
N PRO A 7 -29.97 7.89 0.64
CA PRO A 7 -30.38 6.63 1.26
C PRO A 7 -29.27 5.58 1.19
N ALA A 8 -29.01 4.92 2.33
CA ALA A 8 -27.97 3.91 2.43
C ALA A 8 -28.23 2.73 1.49
N ASN A 9 -27.16 2.24 0.87
CA ASN A 9 -27.15 1.06 0.00
C ASN A 9 -26.03 0.09 0.45
N TYR A 10 -25.81 -0.97 -0.32
CA TYR A 10 -24.80 -1.99 0.02
C TYR A 10 -23.39 -1.41 0.21
N PHE A 11 -22.97 -0.40 -0.57
CA PHE A 11 -21.64 0.19 -0.43
C PHE A 11 -21.45 1.00 0.85
N ASP A 12 -22.54 1.43 1.49
CA ASP A 12 -22.53 2.07 2.82
C ASP A 12 -22.41 1.03 3.96
N SER A 13 -22.72 -0.25 3.70
CA SER A 13 -22.78 -1.28 4.74
C SER A 13 -21.40 -1.65 5.33
N PRO A 14 -21.34 -1.98 6.64
CA PRO A 14 -20.17 -2.62 7.25
C PRO A 14 -19.76 -3.93 6.55
N ASP A 15 -20.71 -4.70 6.02
CA ASP A 15 -20.44 -5.96 5.33
C ASP A 15 -19.63 -5.78 4.04
N PHE A 16 -19.98 -4.77 3.23
CA PHE A 16 -19.22 -4.43 2.02
C PHE A 16 -17.77 -4.04 2.36
N LEU A 17 -17.60 -3.14 3.33
CA LEU A 17 -16.28 -2.69 3.76
C LEU A 17 -15.46 -3.87 4.30
N THR A 18 -16.07 -4.69 5.17
CA THR A 18 -15.45 -5.87 5.78
C THR A 18 -15.04 -6.89 4.72
N LEU A 19 -15.88 -7.18 3.74
CA LEU A 19 -15.57 -8.07 2.62
C LEU A 19 -14.39 -7.55 1.79
N ALA A 20 -14.39 -6.26 1.45
CA ALA A 20 -13.32 -5.63 0.68
C ALA A 20 -11.97 -5.70 1.43
N LEU A 21 -11.96 -5.42 2.73
CA LEU A 21 -10.77 -5.49 3.58
C LEU A 21 -10.23 -6.93 3.69
N HIS A 22 -11.09 -7.93 3.87
CA HIS A 22 -10.68 -9.33 3.88
C HIS A 22 -10.06 -9.77 2.53
N ILE A 23 -10.68 -9.39 1.41
CA ILE A 23 -10.15 -9.65 0.07
C ILE A 23 -8.76 -9.01 -0.09
N ILE A 24 -8.59 -7.74 0.31
CA ILE A 24 -7.29 -7.05 0.28
C ILE A 24 -6.26 -7.82 1.12
N THR A 25 -6.61 -8.25 2.33
CA THR A 25 -5.70 -8.98 3.24
C THR A 25 -5.24 -10.31 2.64
N VAL A 26 -6.16 -11.07 2.03
CA VAL A 26 -5.87 -12.36 1.38
C VAL A 26 -4.88 -12.21 0.22
N PHE A 27 -4.96 -11.13 -0.56
CA PHE A 27 -4.01 -10.87 -1.65
C PHE A 27 -2.74 -10.14 -1.21
N SER A 28 -2.83 -9.30 -0.17
CA SER A 28 -1.72 -8.55 0.42
C SER A 28 -0.62 -9.51 0.90
N PHE A 29 -0.96 -10.50 1.74
CA PHE A 29 0.01 -11.42 2.33
C PHE A 29 0.95 -12.11 1.31
N PRO A 30 0.46 -12.78 0.24
CA PRO A 30 1.33 -13.40 -0.75
C PRO A 30 2.13 -12.38 -1.58
N ILE A 31 1.57 -11.18 -1.85
CA ILE A 31 2.26 -10.12 -2.61
C ILE A 31 3.45 -9.57 -1.80
N HIS A 32 3.26 -9.26 -0.51
CA HIS A 32 4.34 -8.82 0.36
C HIS A 32 5.38 -9.91 0.62
N SER A 33 4.95 -11.16 0.78
CA SER A 33 5.84 -12.32 0.90
C SER A 33 6.71 -12.50 -0.36
N PHE A 34 6.14 -12.30 -1.56
CA PHE A 34 6.89 -12.33 -2.81
C PHE A 34 7.88 -11.14 -2.92
N GLY A 35 7.46 -9.93 -2.54
CA GLY A 35 8.34 -8.76 -2.47
C GLY A 35 9.53 -8.99 -1.53
N MET A 36 9.28 -9.60 -0.36
CA MET A 36 10.30 -9.99 0.62
C MET A 36 11.29 -10.99 0.01
N TYR A 37 10.79 -12.06 -0.63
CA TYR A 37 11.60 -13.03 -1.36
C TYR A 37 12.49 -12.37 -2.44
N CYS A 38 11.93 -11.45 -3.22
CA CYS A 38 12.70 -10.70 -4.23
C CYS A 38 13.85 -9.90 -3.60
N ILE A 39 13.60 -9.16 -2.53
CA ILE A 39 14.65 -8.38 -1.84
C ILE A 39 15.73 -9.29 -1.26
N LEU A 40 15.34 -10.38 -0.59
CA LEU A 40 16.29 -11.31 0.03
C LEU A 40 17.10 -12.12 -0.99
N MET A 41 16.47 -12.64 -2.03
CA MET A 41 17.04 -13.67 -2.91
C MET A 41 17.44 -13.18 -4.31
N LYS A 42 17.08 -11.94 -4.68
CA LYS A 42 17.30 -11.41 -6.04
C LYS A 42 17.98 -10.05 -6.07
N THR A 43 18.21 -9.39 -4.93
CA THR A 43 19.03 -8.17 -4.89
C THR A 43 20.47 -8.50 -5.28
N PRO A 44 21.05 -7.88 -6.32
CA PRO A 44 22.40 -8.23 -6.79
C PRO A 44 23.49 -7.80 -5.79
N GLU A 45 24.65 -8.46 -5.83
CA GLU A 45 25.80 -8.14 -4.96
C GLU A 45 26.24 -6.66 -5.06
N GLN A 46 26.07 -6.02 -6.23
CA GLN A 46 26.37 -4.59 -6.42
C GLN A 46 25.46 -3.65 -5.62
N MET A 47 24.33 -4.14 -5.09
CA MET A 47 23.38 -3.43 -4.22
C MET A 47 23.40 -3.96 -2.77
N LYS A 48 24.38 -4.79 -2.38
CA LYS A 48 24.41 -5.42 -1.05
C LYS A 48 24.43 -4.43 0.12
N SER A 49 25.05 -3.26 -0.06
CA SER A 49 25.05 -2.16 0.92
C SER A 49 23.67 -1.51 1.12
N VAL A 50 22.83 -1.49 0.08
CA VAL A 50 21.44 -0.97 0.17
C VAL A 50 20.41 -2.08 0.43
N LYS A 51 20.75 -3.36 0.24
CA LYS A 51 19.85 -4.52 0.45
C LYS A 51 19.14 -4.48 1.81
N TRP A 52 19.88 -4.23 2.90
CA TRP A 52 19.29 -4.18 4.24
C TRP A 52 18.40 -2.95 4.44
N HIS A 53 18.68 -1.83 3.78
CA HIS A 53 17.82 -0.65 3.77
C HIS A 53 16.53 -0.91 2.97
N MET A 54 16.61 -1.63 1.85
CA MET A 54 15.44 -2.07 1.08
C MET A 54 14.59 -3.08 1.87
N LEU A 55 15.23 -3.99 2.59
CA LEU A 55 14.56 -4.93 3.47
C LEU A 55 13.88 -4.20 4.63
N GLN A 56 14.58 -3.27 5.28
CA GLN A 56 14.00 -2.42 6.33
C GLN A 56 12.83 -1.59 5.78
N PHE A 57 12.92 -1.03 4.57
CA PHE A 57 11.82 -0.33 3.92
C PHE A 57 10.62 -1.24 3.67
N HIS A 58 10.81 -2.39 3.05
CA HIS A 58 9.73 -3.34 2.75
C HIS A 58 9.12 -3.93 4.02
N CYS A 59 9.94 -4.31 4.99
CA CYS A 59 9.46 -4.67 6.33
C CYS A 59 8.68 -3.52 6.96
N TRP A 60 9.11 -2.26 6.84
CA TRP A 60 8.37 -1.12 7.37
C TRP A 60 7.09 -0.82 6.59
N THR A 61 7.02 -1.08 5.28
CA THR A 61 5.75 -1.00 4.52
C THR A 61 4.77 -2.07 4.99
N VAL A 62 5.22 -3.32 5.11
CA VAL A 62 4.38 -4.43 5.61
C VAL A 62 3.97 -4.21 7.07
N VAL A 63 4.89 -3.73 7.90
CA VAL A 63 4.64 -3.38 9.29
C VAL A 63 3.76 -2.14 9.38
N LEU A 64 3.83 -1.17 8.46
CA LEU A 64 2.90 -0.04 8.38
C LEU A 64 1.50 -0.51 7.96
N ASP A 65 1.37 -1.38 6.96
CA ASP A 65 0.10 -2.00 6.56
C ASP A 65 -0.57 -2.76 7.73
N VAL A 66 0.24 -3.33 8.65
CA VAL A 66 -0.23 -4.04 9.86
C VAL A 66 -0.39 -3.12 11.09
N LEU A 67 0.43 -2.08 11.24
CA LEU A 67 0.45 -1.13 12.37
C LEU A 67 -0.34 0.16 12.10
N LEU A 68 -1.05 0.30 10.98
CA LEU A 68 -1.87 1.49 10.73
C LEU A 68 -3.08 1.62 11.68
N SER A 69 -3.23 0.73 12.65
CA SER A 69 -4.07 0.95 13.84
C SER A 69 -3.38 1.77 14.95
N PHE A 70 -2.05 1.99 14.93
CA PHE A 70 -1.30 2.61 16.05
C PHE A 70 -0.04 3.47 15.71
N LEU A 71 0.15 3.89 14.44
CA LEU A 71 1.17 4.86 13.95
C LEU A 71 2.66 4.43 13.95
N GLY A 72 3.40 4.84 12.91
CA GLY A 72 4.88 4.77 12.86
C GLY A 72 5.54 5.15 11.51
N ILE A 73 6.67 5.87 11.56
CA ILE A 73 7.54 6.24 10.41
C ILE A 73 9.01 6.12 10.84
N PRO A 74 9.96 5.64 10.01
CA PRO A 74 11.13 6.50 9.68
C PRO A 74 11.97 6.17 8.43
N PHE A 75 12.45 7.22 7.75
CA PHE A 75 13.65 7.24 6.87
C PHE A 75 14.30 8.67 6.98
N ILE A 76 15.58 9.00 6.68
CA ILE A 76 16.66 8.26 5.99
C ILE A 76 18.10 8.85 6.24
N LEU A 77 19.16 8.13 5.80
CA LEU A 77 20.55 8.54 5.48
C LEU A 77 21.31 9.70 6.22
N VAL A 78 21.36 9.74 7.56
CA VAL A 78 22.63 10.13 8.26
C VAL A 78 22.74 9.41 9.61
N PRO A 79 23.87 8.77 9.98
CA PRO A 79 23.99 8.06 11.26
C PRO A 79 23.75 8.95 12.50
N ALA A 80 24.29 10.17 12.51
CA ALA A 80 24.19 11.08 13.65
C ALA A 80 22.79 11.71 13.80
N PHE A 81 22.17 12.14 12.70
CA PHE A 81 20.84 12.77 12.75
C PHE A 81 19.68 11.78 12.90
N ARG A 82 19.89 10.49 12.58
CA ARG A 82 18.88 9.42 12.69
C ARG A 82 18.22 9.36 14.07
N ALA A 83 19.01 9.41 15.16
CA ALA A 83 18.47 9.27 16.51
C ALA A 83 17.55 10.45 16.88
N ILE A 84 18.00 11.68 16.62
CA ILE A 84 17.25 12.91 16.90
C ILE A 84 15.96 12.95 16.06
N TRP A 85 16.05 12.60 14.77
CA TRP A 85 14.91 12.55 13.85
C TRP A 85 13.83 11.55 14.32
N LEU A 86 14.26 10.35 14.74
CA LEU A 86 13.38 9.34 15.31
C LEU A 86 12.70 9.83 16.59
N ILE A 87 13.45 10.46 17.50
CA ILE A 87 12.90 11.00 18.75
C ILE A 87 11.84 12.07 18.45
N ILE A 88 12.10 12.99 17.53
CA ILE A 88 11.13 14.01 17.10
C ILE A 88 9.86 13.36 16.55
N HIS A 89 9.98 12.31 15.74
CA HIS A 89 8.83 11.58 15.19
C HIS A 89 8.01 10.87 16.28
N TYR A 90 8.65 10.09 17.15
CA TYR A 90 7.94 9.39 18.23
C TYR A 90 7.28 10.36 19.22
N VAL A 91 7.97 11.45 19.57
CA VAL A 91 7.39 12.53 20.40
C VAL A 91 6.21 13.19 19.67
N GLY A 92 6.33 13.48 18.37
CA GLY A 92 5.23 14.04 17.56
C GLY A 92 3.99 13.14 17.54
N VAL A 93 4.17 11.82 17.33
CA VAL A 93 3.08 10.84 17.39
C VAL A 93 2.42 10.84 18.77
N ILE A 94 3.20 10.82 19.85
CA ILE A 94 2.68 10.86 21.23
C ILE A 94 1.89 12.16 21.48
N LEU A 95 2.40 13.31 21.02
CA LEU A 95 1.74 14.61 21.13
C LEU A 95 0.47 14.73 20.26
N ILE A 96 0.28 13.87 19.26
CA ILE A 96 -0.96 13.76 18.49
C ILE A 96 -1.97 12.83 19.17
N VAL A 97 -1.52 11.67 19.65
CA VAL A 97 -2.41 10.63 20.21
C VAL A 97 -2.91 10.98 21.61
N ILE A 98 -2.08 11.59 22.46
CA ILE A 98 -2.49 11.94 23.84
C ILE A 98 -3.67 12.93 23.85
N PRO A 99 -3.66 14.07 23.13
CA PRO A 99 -4.81 14.98 23.14
C PRO A 99 -6.08 14.36 22.56
N LEU A 100 -5.97 13.44 21.59
CA LEU A 100 -7.12 12.66 21.10
C LEU A 100 -7.75 11.81 22.20
N GLY A 101 -6.93 11.11 23.01
CA GLY A 101 -7.41 10.34 24.15
C GLY A 101 -7.95 11.18 25.32
N MET A 102 -7.34 12.35 25.57
CA MET A 102 -7.74 13.25 26.67
C MET A 102 -9.03 14.04 26.37
N ASN A 103 -9.36 14.25 25.09
CA ASN A 103 -10.57 14.96 24.65
C ASN A 103 -11.67 14.02 24.12
N VAL A 104 -11.68 12.75 24.54
CA VAL A 104 -12.78 11.82 24.23
C VAL A 104 -14.07 12.35 24.85
N PRO A 105 -15.15 12.58 24.07
CA PRO A 105 -16.39 13.13 24.57
C PRO A 105 -17.18 12.09 25.38
N ASN A 106 -18.16 12.57 26.17
CA ASN A 106 -19.12 11.70 26.84
C ASN A 106 -19.90 10.88 25.77
N GLN A 107 -19.76 9.56 25.81
CA GLN A 107 -20.23 8.68 24.73
C GLN A 107 -21.76 8.68 24.57
N GLU A 108 -22.53 8.80 25.66
CA GLU A 108 -24.00 8.83 25.60
C GLU A 108 -24.50 10.07 24.84
N ILE A 109 -23.93 11.24 25.17
CA ILE A 109 -24.26 12.50 24.51
C ILE A 109 -23.74 12.49 23.06
N ALA A 110 -22.49 12.05 22.85
CA ALA A 110 -21.83 12.07 21.55
C ALA A 110 -22.53 11.16 20.53
N LEU A 111 -22.87 9.91 20.89
CA LEU A 111 -23.60 8.98 20.00
C LEU A 111 -24.95 9.55 19.58
N LYS A 112 -25.71 10.11 20.53
CA LYS A 112 -27.01 10.74 20.24
C LYS A 112 -26.85 11.92 19.27
N GLN A 113 -25.84 12.76 19.45
CA GLN A 113 -25.57 13.88 18.54
C GLN A 113 -25.11 13.40 17.14
N VAL A 114 -24.27 12.37 17.06
CA VAL A 114 -23.82 11.79 15.79
C VAL A 114 -25.00 11.25 14.99
N PHE A 115 -25.89 10.46 15.61
CA PHE A 115 -27.07 9.93 14.90
C PHE A 115 -28.09 11.01 14.50
N LEU A 116 -28.26 12.07 15.30
CA LEU A 116 -29.08 13.24 14.91
C LEU A 116 -28.47 14.02 13.73
N ARG A 117 -27.13 14.05 13.62
CA ARG A 117 -26.38 14.76 12.59
C ARG A 117 -26.24 13.97 11.29
N LEU A 118 -26.26 12.64 11.36
CA LEU A 118 -26.10 11.68 10.26
C LEU A 118 -27.36 10.79 10.10
N PRO A 119 -28.47 11.32 9.54
CA PRO A 119 -29.75 10.62 9.54
C PRO A 119 -29.92 9.53 8.47
N CYS A 120 -28.94 9.29 7.58
CA CYS A 120 -29.02 8.29 6.50
C CYS A 120 -27.97 7.17 6.62
N LEU A 121 -27.67 6.67 7.82
CA LEU A 121 -26.72 5.56 7.98
C LEU A 121 -27.40 4.22 7.62
N HIS A 122 -26.59 3.23 7.24
CA HIS A 122 -27.09 1.87 7.00
C HIS A 122 -27.63 1.28 8.32
N PRO A 123 -28.76 0.54 8.35
CA PRO A 123 -29.39 0.07 9.59
C PRO A 123 -28.43 -0.60 10.59
N GLN A 124 -27.55 -1.48 10.08
CA GLN A 124 -26.51 -2.18 10.85
C GLN A 124 -25.55 -1.25 11.63
N ILE A 125 -25.43 0.03 11.24
CA ILE A 125 -24.56 1.01 11.91
C ILE A 125 -25.22 1.51 13.20
N TYR A 126 -26.55 1.60 13.27
CA TYR A 126 -27.24 2.00 14.50
C TYR A 126 -27.16 0.93 15.61
N ASP A 127 -27.10 -0.35 15.21
CA ASP A 127 -26.96 -1.50 16.15
C ASP A 127 -25.49 -1.83 16.49
N ALA A 128 -24.52 -1.16 15.86
CA ALA A 128 -23.11 -1.43 16.06
C ALA A 128 -22.56 -0.78 17.36
N PRO A 129 -21.58 -1.41 18.04
CA PRO A 129 -20.90 -0.81 19.19
C PRO A 129 -19.95 0.31 18.75
N ILE A 130 -20.50 1.47 18.43
CA ILE A 130 -19.75 2.66 17.98
C ILE A 130 -19.09 3.35 19.18
N PHE A 131 -17.82 3.70 19.01
CA PHE A 131 -17.09 4.60 19.90
C PHE A 131 -16.84 5.93 19.18
N VAL A 132 -17.33 7.03 19.74
CA VAL A 132 -17.10 8.38 19.20
C VAL A 132 -15.80 8.92 19.77
N MET A 133 -14.74 8.83 18.98
CA MET A 133 -13.40 9.29 19.37
C MET A 133 -13.32 10.81 19.58
N THR A 134 -14.12 11.58 18.84
CA THR A 134 -14.20 13.04 18.95
C THR A 134 -15.49 13.56 18.28
N ASP A 135 -16.05 14.63 18.84
CA ASP A 135 -17.22 15.35 18.34
C ASP A 135 -16.86 16.67 17.62
N ASP A 136 -15.64 17.19 17.81
CA ASP A 136 -15.07 18.31 17.08
C ASP A 136 -14.06 17.86 16.01
N ILE A 137 -14.40 18.10 14.74
CA ILE A 137 -13.55 17.79 13.59
C ILE A 137 -12.31 18.70 13.47
N THR A 138 -12.28 19.83 14.19
CA THR A 138 -11.23 20.86 14.07
C THR A 138 -9.84 20.32 14.41
N TYR A 139 -9.69 19.64 15.55
CA TYR A 139 -8.40 19.07 15.96
C TYR A 139 -7.90 17.96 15.00
N PRO A 140 -8.69 16.91 14.68
CA PRO A 140 -8.32 15.92 13.66
C PRO A 140 -7.95 16.54 12.31
N PHE A 141 -8.70 17.55 11.86
CA PHE A 141 -8.42 18.23 10.59
C PHE A 141 -7.07 18.96 10.61
N ILE A 142 -6.79 19.73 11.66
CA ILE A 142 -5.50 20.43 11.84
C ILE A 142 -4.34 19.42 11.90
N VAL A 143 -4.49 18.34 12.66
CA VAL A 143 -3.49 17.25 12.76
C VAL A 143 -3.25 16.60 11.41
N CYS A 144 -4.30 16.17 10.71
CA CYS A 144 -4.17 15.53 9.40
C CYS A 144 -3.54 16.46 8.36
N PHE A 145 -3.96 17.73 8.32
CA PHE A 145 -3.44 18.71 7.36
C PHE A 145 -1.97 19.06 7.61
N SER A 146 -1.62 19.35 8.87
CA SER A 146 -0.24 19.66 9.26
C SER A 146 0.70 18.48 9.07
N SER A 147 0.29 17.27 9.46
CA SER A 147 1.06 16.03 9.26
C SER A 147 1.26 15.73 7.78
N THR A 148 0.22 15.87 6.95
CA THR A 148 0.32 15.67 5.49
C THR A 148 1.29 16.67 4.87
N THR A 149 1.21 17.95 5.25
CA THR A 149 2.10 19.00 4.76
C THR A 149 3.54 18.76 5.18
N PHE A 150 3.77 18.33 6.43
CA PHE A 150 5.08 17.96 6.94
C PHE A 150 5.68 16.79 6.13
N SER A 151 4.93 15.70 5.91
CA SER A 151 5.39 14.58 5.08
C SER A 151 5.68 14.97 3.63
N VAL A 152 4.91 15.88 3.01
CA VAL A 152 5.25 16.44 1.68
C VAL A 152 6.63 17.11 1.70
N LEU A 153 6.89 17.96 2.70
CA LEU A 153 8.16 18.70 2.82
C LEU A 153 9.34 17.76 3.06
N GLU A 154 9.18 16.73 3.90
CA GLU A 154 10.20 15.69 4.11
C GLU A 154 10.55 14.97 2.81
N ILE A 155 9.52 14.57 2.06
CA ILE A 155 9.67 13.80 0.82
C ILE A 155 10.35 14.63 -0.27
N VAL A 156 9.98 15.91 -0.40
CA VAL A 156 10.65 16.87 -1.30
C VAL A 156 12.12 17.05 -0.87
N THR A 157 12.36 17.31 0.42
CA THR A 157 13.71 17.51 0.97
C THR A 157 14.59 16.28 0.77
N PHE A 158 14.03 15.08 0.96
CA PHE A 158 14.69 13.81 0.69
C PHE A 158 15.05 13.65 -0.79
N CYS A 159 14.08 13.86 -1.70
CA CYS A 159 14.32 13.72 -3.13
C CYS A 159 15.39 14.69 -3.63
N LEU A 160 15.38 15.93 -3.15
CA LEU A 160 16.42 16.94 -3.44
C LEU A 160 17.79 16.51 -2.88
N SER A 161 17.85 16.11 -1.61
CA SER A 161 19.10 15.70 -0.93
C SER A 161 19.73 14.46 -1.56
N LEU A 162 18.92 13.48 -1.98
CA LEU A 162 19.40 12.27 -2.64
C LEU A 162 19.84 12.57 -4.08
N THR A 163 19.10 13.38 -4.83
CA THR A 163 19.52 13.86 -6.15
C THR A 163 20.86 14.59 -6.07
N TRP A 164 21.01 15.50 -5.10
CA TRP A 164 22.27 16.20 -4.83
C TRP A 164 23.42 15.25 -4.48
N SER A 165 23.18 14.28 -3.59
CA SER A 165 24.18 13.27 -3.19
C SER A 165 24.65 12.43 -4.38
N ILE A 166 23.73 12.00 -5.25
CA ILE A 166 24.03 11.23 -6.46
C ILE A 166 24.84 12.08 -7.46
N LEU A 167 24.43 13.33 -7.70
CA LEU A 167 25.16 14.27 -8.57
C LEU A 167 26.58 14.56 -8.05
N LYS A 168 26.74 14.71 -6.73
CA LYS A 168 28.05 14.89 -6.07
C LYS A 168 28.94 13.64 -6.24
N GLN A 169 28.38 12.45 -6.05
CA GLN A 169 29.12 11.19 -6.21
C GLN A 169 29.58 10.98 -7.66
N LEU A 170 28.72 11.25 -8.65
CA LEU A 170 29.09 11.27 -10.08
C LEU A 170 30.27 12.22 -10.35
N LYS A 171 30.16 13.48 -9.95
CA LYS A 171 31.21 14.50 -10.15
C LYS A 171 32.54 14.12 -9.48
N SER A 172 32.49 13.37 -8.38
CA SER A 172 33.69 12.92 -7.65
C SER A 172 34.40 11.71 -8.26
N GLY A 173 33.89 11.11 -9.35
CA GLY A 173 34.48 9.92 -9.98
C GLY A 173 34.39 8.62 -9.16
N ARG A 174 33.83 8.67 -7.94
CA ARG A 174 33.75 7.53 -6.99
C ARG A 174 32.79 6.41 -7.41
N MET A 175 32.19 6.47 -8.60
CA MET A 175 31.12 5.56 -9.00
C MET A 175 31.14 5.25 -10.50
N SER A 176 31.02 3.98 -10.86
CA SER A 176 30.87 3.56 -12.25
C SER A 176 29.50 3.95 -12.84
N ARG A 177 29.42 4.18 -14.16
CA ARG A 177 28.14 4.41 -14.86
C ARG A 177 27.11 3.31 -14.59
N LYS A 178 27.56 2.05 -14.47
CA LYS A 178 26.69 0.89 -14.20
C LYS A 178 26.08 0.94 -12.80
N THR A 179 26.86 1.35 -11.80
CA THR A 179 26.38 1.56 -10.42
C THR A 179 25.42 2.74 -10.34
N PHE A 180 25.72 3.84 -11.04
CA PHE A 180 24.85 5.02 -11.10
C PHE A 180 23.47 4.70 -11.69
N GLU A 181 23.39 4.05 -12.85
CA GLU A 181 22.10 3.69 -13.46
C GLU A 181 21.29 2.70 -12.60
N MET A 182 21.97 1.88 -11.80
CA MET A 182 21.35 0.99 -10.82
C MET A 182 20.74 1.77 -9.64
N GLN A 183 21.49 2.72 -9.06
CA GLN A 183 21.00 3.60 -7.99
C GLN A 183 19.89 4.54 -8.46
N LYS A 184 19.97 5.07 -9.68
CA LYS A 184 18.93 5.91 -10.30
C LYS A 184 17.61 5.17 -10.47
N LYS A 185 17.64 3.92 -10.96
CA LYS A 185 16.44 3.06 -11.05
C LYS A 185 15.84 2.73 -9.68
N PHE A 186 16.70 2.46 -8.69
CA PHE A 186 16.27 2.27 -7.30
C PHE A 186 15.62 3.54 -6.72
N PHE A 187 16.20 4.71 -6.96
CA PHE A 187 15.63 5.99 -6.52
C PHE A 187 14.28 6.26 -7.16
N ILE A 188 14.13 6.05 -8.48
CA ILE A 188 12.83 6.20 -9.17
C ILE A 188 11.77 5.26 -8.56
N ALA A 189 12.12 4.00 -8.25
CA ALA A 189 11.20 3.08 -7.58
C ALA A 189 10.78 3.58 -6.19
N LEU A 190 11.74 4.07 -5.40
CA LEU A 190 11.51 4.61 -4.06
C LEU A 190 10.65 5.88 -4.11
N SER A 191 10.92 6.82 -5.02
CA SER A 191 10.11 8.02 -5.22
C SER A 191 8.68 7.69 -5.66
N ILE A 192 8.48 6.65 -6.46
CA ILE A 192 7.13 6.17 -6.83
C ILE A 192 6.41 5.55 -5.62
N GLN A 193 7.07 4.70 -4.83
CA GLN A 193 6.51 4.12 -3.60
C GLN A 193 6.11 5.18 -2.59
N VAL A 194 6.97 6.19 -2.41
CA VAL A 194 6.72 7.35 -1.54
C VAL A 194 5.64 8.27 -2.12
N GLY A 195 5.44 8.26 -3.45
CA GLY A 195 4.37 8.98 -4.15
C GLY A 195 2.98 8.36 -4.00
N VAL A 196 2.88 7.03 -3.91
CA VAL A 196 1.60 6.29 -3.82
C VAL A 196 0.72 6.74 -2.64
N PRO A 197 1.24 6.91 -1.40
CA PRO A 197 0.49 7.47 -0.27
C PRO A 197 -0.22 8.80 -0.55
N PHE A 198 0.32 9.69 -1.38
CA PHE A 198 -0.34 10.97 -1.67
C PHE A 198 -1.63 10.80 -2.49
N PHE A 199 -1.63 9.94 -3.51
CA PHE A 199 -2.84 9.64 -4.28
C PHE A 199 -3.92 9.01 -3.41
N VAL A 200 -3.50 8.22 -2.43
CA VAL A 200 -4.35 7.54 -1.46
C VAL A 200 -4.95 8.50 -0.44
N ILE A 201 -4.18 9.48 0.02
CA ILE A 201 -4.62 10.54 0.94
C ILE A 201 -5.52 11.58 0.22
N LEU A 202 -5.26 11.85 -1.07
CA LEU A 202 -5.98 12.86 -1.86
C LEU A 202 -7.50 12.61 -1.92
N PHE A 203 -7.93 11.36 -2.12
CA PHE A 203 -9.34 11.02 -2.21
C PHE A 203 -10.13 11.30 -0.90
N PRO A 204 -9.70 10.81 0.29
CA PRO A 204 -10.26 11.24 1.58
C PRO A 204 -10.28 12.76 1.77
N PHE A 205 -9.20 13.47 1.45
CA PHE A 205 -9.14 14.93 1.63
C PHE A 205 -10.13 15.69 0.74
N LEU A 206 -10.24 15.32 -0.55
CA LEU A 206 -11.22 15.90 -1.47
C LEU A 206 -12.66 15.60 -1.03
N TYR A 207 -12.92 14.40 -0.51
CA TYR A 207 -14.22 14.04 0.01
C TYR A 207 -14.56 14.80 1.30
N CYS A 208 -13.64 14.91 2.27
CA CYS A 208 -13.83 15.73 3.47
C CYS A 208 -14.07 17.21 3.13
N ALA A 209 -13.31 17.79 2.20
CA ALA A 209 -13.53 19.15 1.73
C ALA A 209 -14.94 19.33 1.13
N ARG A 210 -15.38 18.40 0.27
CA ARG A 210 -16.75 18.40 -0.28
C ARG A 210 -17.80 18.25 0.84
N SER A 211 -17.57 17.37 1.81
CA SER A 211 -18.49 17.11 2.91
C SER A 211 -18.73 18.37 3.76
N VAL A 212 -17.66 19.10 4.09
CA VAL A 212 -17.73 20.38 4.82
C VAL A 212 -18.37 21.48 3.98
N LEU A 213 -17.92 21.70 2.74
CA LEU A 213 -18.38 22.80 1.88
C LEU A 213 -19.88 22.70 1.54
N PHE A 214 -20.40 21.49 1.37
CA PHE A 214 -21.79 21.25 0.96
C PHE A 214 -22.68 20.72 2.09
N ASN A 215 -22.17 20.60 3.33
CA ASN A 215 -22.85 19.92 4.45
C ASN A 215 -23.45 18.57 4.01
N TYR A 216 -22.62 17.74 3.37
CA TYR A 216 -23.03 16.49 2.70
C TYR A 216 -22.31 15.27 3.28
N TYR A 217 -23.04 14.19 3.56
CA TYR A 217 -22.46 12.93 4.03
C TYR A 217 -22.90 11.73 3.19
N ASN A 218 -21.97 10.80 3.00
CA ASN A 218 -22.10 9.58 2.23
C ASN A 218 -21.14 8.53 2.81
N GLN A 219 -21.67 7.43 3.33
CA GLN A 219 -20.86 6.39 4.00
C GLN A 219 -20.09 5.56 2.95
N ALA A 220 -20.66 5.31 1.77
CA ALA A 220 -19.99 4.62 0.67
C ALA A 220 -18.70 5.33 0.20
N TYR A 221 -18.68 6.66 0.12
CA TYR A 221 -17.44 7.40 -0.17
C TYR A 221 -16.40 7.27 0.97
N MET A 222 -16.84 7.22 2.23
CA MET A 222 -15.93 6.95 3.35
C MET A 222 -15.38 5.52 3.28
N ASN A 223 -16.21 4.52 3.00
CA ASN A 223 -15.80 3.13 2.82
C ASN A 223 -14.81 2.99 1.65
N CYS A 224 -15.05 3.66 0.51
CA CYS A 224 -14.11 3.73 -0.61
C CYS A 224 -12.80 4.42 -0.25
N ALA A 225 -12.82 5.46 0.60
CA ALA A 225 -11.62 6.12 1.08
C ALA A 225 -10.79 5.18 1.98
N ILE A 226 -11.43 4.42 2.88
CA ILE A 226 -10.79 3.39 3.71
C ILE A 226 -10.18 2.28 2.83
N ILE A 227 -10.93 1.76 1.86
CA ILE A 227 -10.45 0.74 0.89
C ILE A 227 -9.23 1.24 0.11
N THR A 228 -9.27 2.49 -0.35
CA THR A 228 -8.14 3.15 -1.03
C THR A 228 -6.92 3.25 -0.12
N TRP A 229 -7.13 3.51 1.17
CA TRP A 229 -6.06 3.48 2.17
C TRP A 229 -5.49 2.07 2.36
N SER A 230 -6.33 1.05 2.54
CA SER A 230 -5.87 -0.32 2.82
C SER A 230 -5.11 -0.98 1.67
N ILE A 231 -5.29 -0.55 0.42
CA ILE A 231 -4.58 -1.16 -0.73
C ILE A 231 -3.21 -0.51 -1.05
N HIS A 232 -2.84 0.60 -0.41
CA HIS A 232 -1.67 1.41 -0.79
C HIS A 232 -0.31 0.68 -0.72
N GLY A 233 -0.09 -0.14 0.32
CA GLY A 233 1.15 -0.90 0.47
C GLY A 233 1.26 -2.08 -0.50
N VAL A 234 0.13 -2.65 -0.92
CA VAL A 234 0.06 -3.64 -2.01
C VAL A 234 0.47 -3.00 -3.33
N VAL A 235 -0.07 -1.82 -3.66
CA VAL A 235 0.33 -1.05 -4.86
C VAL A 235 1.82 -0.70 -4.82
N SER A 236 2.33 -0.27 -3.66
CA SER A 236 3.74 0.05 -3.46
C SER A 236 4.66 -1.16 -3.66
N THR A 237 4.24 -2.34 -3.18
CA THR A 237 4.95 -3.61 -3.37
C THR A 237 4.94 -4.06 -4.83
N ILE A 238 3.80 -3.95 -5.51
CA ILE A 238 3.70 -4.23 -6.96
C ILE A 238 4.65 -3.32 -7.74
N ALA A 239 4.62 -2.00 -7.48
CA ALA A 239 5.54 -1.05 -8.11
C ALA A 239 7.01 -1.41 -7.88
N MET A 240 7.39 -1.75 -6.64
CA MET A 240 8.73 -2.22 -6.28
C MET A 240 9.22 -3.37 -7.16
N VAL A 241 8.37 -4.37 -7.35
CA VAL A 241 8.70 -5.61 -8.05
C VAL A 241 8.77 -5.41 -9.58
N PHE A 242 7.88 -4.60 -10.16
CA PHE A 242 7.86 -4.33 -11.60
C PHE A 242 8.96 -3.36 -12.06
N ILE A 243 9.30 -2.35 -11.25
CA ILE A 243 10.33 -1.35 -11.60
C ILE A 243 11.73 -1.96 -11.50
N HIS A 244 11.99 -2.78 -10.47
CA HIS A 244 13.29 -3.43 -10.30
C HIS A 244 13.50 -4.57 -11.30
N GLN A 245 14.40 -4.34 -12.27
CA GLN A 245 14.83 -5.33 -13.26
C GLN A 245 15.16 -6.73 -12.68
N PRO A 246 15.94 -6.90 -11.58
CA PRO A 246 16.22 -8.23 -11.04
C PRO A 246 15.01 -8.93 -10.41
N TYR A 247 13.93 -8.21 -10.10
CA TYR A 247 12.72 -8.76 -9.48
C TYR A 247 11.71 -9.13 -10.57
N ARG A 248 11.42 -8.23 -11.52
CA ARG A 248 10.49 -8.49 -12.64
C ARG A 248 10.91 -9.66 -13.54
N ILE A 249 12.21 -9.95 -13.68
CA ILE A 249 12.68 -11.13 -14.43
C ILE A 249 12.30 -12.46 -13.76
N VAL A 250 12.03 -12.47 -12.45
CA VAL A 250 11.52 -13.67 -11.76
C VAL A 250 10.07 -13.91 -12.16
N ILE A 251 9.23 -12.86 -12.14
CA ILE A 251 7.85 -12.93 -12.63
C ILE A 251 7.82 -13.43 -14.08
N LEU A 252 8.56 -12.77 -14.97
CA LEU A 252 8.62 -13.15 -16.39
C LEU A 252 9.21 -14.56 -16.59
N GLY A 253 10.14 -14.99 -15.73
CA GLY A 253 10.70 -16.34 -15.73
C GLY A 253 9.71 -17.42 -15.29
N VAL A 254 8.86 -17.14 -14.29
CA VAL A 254 7.76 -18.02 -13.87
C VAL A 254 6.75 -18.18 -15.02
N PHE A 255 6.35 -17.08 -15.67
CA PHE A 255 5.44 -17.14 -16.82
C PHE A 255 6.05 -17.88 -18.02
N ARG A 256 7.33 -17.63 -18.37
CA ARG A 256 8.03 -18.38 -19.44
C ARG A 256 8.18 -19.88 -19.14
N ARG A 257 8.40 -20.27 -17.88
CA ARG A 257 8.43 -21.69 -17.51
C ARG A 257 7.05 -22.33 -17.62
N ARG A 258 5.98 -21.64 -17.19
CA ARG A 258 4.60 -22.12 -17.33
C ARG A 258 4.21 -22.34 -18.80
N THR A 259 4.48 -21.40 -19.69
CA THR A 259 4.18 -21.57 -21.12
C THR A 259 4.98 -22.70 -21.75
N HIS A 260 6.26 -22.88 -21.39
CA HIS A 260 7.08 -23.98 -21.90
C HIS A 260 6.66 -25.37 -21.38
N ILE A 261 6.15 -25.46 -20.15
CA ILE A 261 5.59 -26.72 -19.61
C ILE A 261 4.31 -27.07 -20.35
N VAL A 262 3.38 -26.12 -20.47
CA VAL A 262 2.10 -26.32 -21.17
C VAL A 262 2.30 -26.69 -22.65
N SER A 263 3.28 -26.08 -23.34
CA SER A 263 3.60 -26.43 -24.74
C SER A 263 4.23 -27.82 -24.89
N ASN A 264 4.99 -28.28 -23.89
CA ASN A 264 5.53 -29.64 -23.88
C ASN A 264 4.44 -30.68 -23.61
N GLU A 265 3.54 -30.43 -22.65
CA GLU A 265 2.41 -31.31 -22.34
C GLU A 265 1.43 -31.41 -23.53
N SER A 266 1.13 -30.30 -24.21
CA SER A 266 0.29 -30.32 -25.41
C SER A 266 0.94 -31.09 -26.57
N SER A 267 2.26 -30.96 -26.74
CA SER A 267 3.02 -31.70 -27.76
C SER A 267 3.13 -33.19 -27.43
N GLN A 268 3.29 -33.56 -26.16
CA GLN A 268 3.28 -34.96 -25.74
C GLN A 268 1.90 -35.59 -25.86
N ARG A 269 0.81 -34.84 -25.59
CA ARG A 269 -0.57 -35.31 -25.85
C ARG A 269 -0.84 -35.52 -27.34
N SER A 270 -0.45 -34.59 -28.22
CA SER A 270 -0.67 -34.76 -29.67
C SER A 270 0.15 -35.93 -30.24
N LEU A 271 1.40 -36.11 -29.80
CA LEU A 271 2.23 -37.27 -30.15
C LEU A 271 1.65 -38.60 -29.60
N GLY A 272 1.05 -38.57 -28.40
CA GLY A 272 0.36 -39.72 -27.82
C GLY A 272 -0.86 -40.15 -28.65
N VAL A 273 -1.73 -39.20 -28.97
CA VAL A 273 -2.94 -39.43 -29.80
C VAL A 273 -2.57 -39.93 -31.20
N ALA A 274 -1.53 -39.35 -31.83
CA ALA A 274 -1.05 -39.77 -33.14
C ALA A 274 -0.51 -41.22 -33.16
N ARG A 275 0.04 -41.71 -32.05
CA ARG A 275 0.46 -43.13 -31.92
C ARG A 275 -0.74 -44.06 -31.77
N THR A 276 -1.80 -43.64 -31.07
CA THR A 276 -3.01 -44.48 -30.90
C THR A 276 -3.79 -44.65 -32.21
N THR A 277 -3.75 -43.66 -33.11
CA THR A 277 -4.42 -43.73 -34.42
C THR A 277 -3.59 -44.43 -35.52
N GLN A 278 -2.30 -44.70 -35.29
CA GLN A 278 -1.43 -45.38 -36.26
C GLN A 278 -1.27 -46.89 -36.03
N GLN A 279 -1.94 -47.47 -35.04
CA GLN A 279 -1.85 -48.91 -34.78
C GLN A 279 -2.68 -49.68 -35.83
N PRO A 280 -2.07 -50.47 -36.74
CA PRO A 280 -2.81 -51.06 -37.85
C PRO A 280 -3.74 -52.18 -37.36
N SER A 281 -4.98 -52.18 -37.83
CA SER A 281 -5.91 -53.29 -37.66
C SER A 281 -5.40 -54.50 -38.44
N ILE A 282 -4.69 -55.41 -37.77
CA ILE A 282 -4.25 -56.68 -38.37
C ILE A 282 -5.50 -57.54 -38.59
N VAL A 283 -6.01 -57.53 -39.83
CA VAL A 283 -7.06 -58.46 -40.27
C VAL A 283 -6.42 -59.84 -40.45
N PRO A 284 -6.91 -60.90 -39.79
CA PRO A 284 -6.39 -62.24 -40.00
C PRO A 284 -6.80 -62.74 -41.38
N VAL A 285 -5.81 -63.06 -42.23
CA VAL A 285 -6.05 -63.76 -43.50
C VAL A 285 -6.13 -65.26 -43.20
N ASN A 286 -7.27 -65.86 -43.52
CA ASN A 286 -7.49 -67.30 -43.40
C ASN A 286 -7.19 -68.00 -44.74
N TYR A 287 -6.27 -68.96 -44.68
CA TYR A 287 -5.87 -69.95 -45.70
C TYR A 287 -5.24 -69.41 -46.99
#